data_AF-A0A939ZTK1-F1
#
_entry.id   AF-A0A939ZTK1-F1
#
_cell.length_a   1.000
_cell.length_b   1.000
_cell.length_c   1.000
_cell.angle_alpha   90.00
_cell.angle_beta   90.00
_cell.angle_gamma   90.00
#
_symmetry.space_group_name_H-M   'P 1'
#
loop_
_entity.id
_entity.type
_entity.pdbx_description
1 polymer ?
#
loop_
_entity_poly.entity_id
_entity_poly.type
_entity_poly.pdbx_seq_one_letter_code
_entity_poly.pdbx_strand_id
1 'polypeptide(L)'
;MDNLAESARRIRDVINYIKVFKDALAVIHIDDQIIDSSLLPSLIHDIALIHQAGLKVIVAPGARKQINKILDDAKIEWKIQNGSRVAPESAMPLIKTAALDVANTIMNHFAGENRTAVIGNWVKARGKGVVDGIDYERLAKSTS
;
A
#
# COMPACT_ATOMS: atom_id res chain seq x y z
N MET A 1 -39.77 -18.54 22.47
CA MET A 1 -39.83 -18.15 21.05
C MET A 1 -39.03 -16.87 20.75
N ASP A 2 -38.65 -16.06 21.76
CA ASP A 2 -37.92 -14.79 21.57
C ASP A 2 -36.49 -14.92 21.02
N ASN A 3 -35.76 -16.01 21.34
CA ASN A 3 -34.36 -16.17 20.94
C ASN A 3 -34.18 -16.42 19.42
N LEU A 4 -35.18 -17.04 18.77
CA LEU A 4 -35.12 -17.34 17.32
C LEU A 4 -35.36 -16.09 16.47
N ALA A 5 -36.29 -15.22 16.89
CA ALA A 5 -36.56 -13.95 16.24
C ALA A 5 -35.39 -12.97 16.39
N GLU A 6 -34.75 -12.94 17.56
CA GLU A 6 -33.57 -12.12 17.80
C GLU A 6 -32.36 -12.60 16.98
N SER A 7 -32.13 -13.92 16.91
CA SER A 7 -31.08 -14.51 16.06
C SER A 7 -31.32 -14.19 14.58
N ALA A 8 -32.56 -14.31 14.10
CA ALA A 8 -32.92 -13.96 12.73
C ALA A 8 -32.73 -12.46 12.43
N ARG A 9 -32.98 -11.57 13.40
CA ARG A 9 -32.74 -10.13 13.27
C ARG A 9 -31.24 -9.82 13.17
N ARG A 10 -30.42 -10.40 14.03
CA ARG A 10 -28.95 -10.25 14.00
C ARG A 10 -28.36 -10.70 12.66
N ILE A 11 -28.82 -11.83 12.12
CA ILE A 11 -28.40 -12.31 10.79
C ILE A 11 -28.80 -11.30 9.70
N ARG A 12 -30.01 -10.74 9.78
CA ARG A 12 -30.50 -9.74 8.81
C ARG A 12 -29.73 -8.43 8.87
N ASP A 13 -29.36 -7.99 10.06
CA ASP A 13 -28.54 -6.79 10.28
C ASP A 13 -27.13 -6.98 9.70
N VAL A 14 -26.52 -8.14 9.91
CA VAL A 14 -25.22 -8.51 9.31
C VAL A 14 -25.31 -8.52 7.78
N ILE A 15 -26.36 -9.13 7.20
CA ILE A 15 -26.57 -9.16 5.75
C ILE A 15 -26.73 -7.75 5.17
N ASN A 16 -27.48 -6.87 5.85
CA ASN A 16 -27.66 -5.50 5.40
C ASN A 16 -26.36 -4.68 5.50
N TYR A 17 -25.57 -4.89 6.55
CA TYR A 17 -24.26 -4.27 6.68
C TYR A 17 -23.33 -4.70 5.54
N ILE A 18 -23.25 -5.99 5.22
CA ILE A 18 -22.45 -6.51 4.09
C ILE A 18 -22.90 -5.88 2.76
N LYS A 19 -24.20 -5.69 2.55
CA LYS A 19 -24.74 -5.04 1.34
C LYS A 19 -24.29 -3.59 1.18
N VAL A 20 -24.08 -2.85 2.26
CA VAL A 20 -23.59 -1.46 2.21
C VAL A 20 -22.16 -1.39 1.67
N PHE A 21 -21.32 -2.38 1.98
CA PHE A 21 -19.91 -2.40 1.56
C PHE A 21 -19.67 -3.19 0.27
N LYS A 22 -20.68 -3.92 -0.23
CA LYS A 22 -20.57 -4.57 -1.53
C LYS A 22 -20.27 -3.52 -2.59
N ASP A 23 -19.22 -3.76 -3.39
CA ASP A 23 -18.67 -2.87 -4.41
C ASP A 23 -18.01 -1.57 -3.91
N ALA A 24 -17.97 -1.32 -2.60
CA ALA A 24 -17.22 -0.23 -2.02
C ALA A 24 -15.71 -0.43 -2.24
N LEU A 25 -14.98 0.68 -2.39
CA LEU A 25 -13.53 0.68 -2.57
C LEU A 25 -12.82 0.95 -1.24
N ALA A 26 -12.04 -0.01 -0.76
CA ALA A 26 -11.13 0.14 0.36
C ALA A 26 -9.71 0.42 -0.16
N VAL A 27 -9.12 1.54 0.23
CA VAL A 27 -7.71 1.85 -0.01
C VAL A 27 -6.93 1.62 1.28
N ILE A 28 -5.98 0.68 1.24
CA ILE A 28 -5.22 0.23 2.41
C ILE A 28 -3.76 0.57 2.21
N HIS A 29 -3.24 1.50 3.01
CA HIS A 29 -1.80 1.78 3.07
C HIS A 29 -1.13 0.83 4.06
N ILE A 30 -0.09 0.13 3.63
CA ILE A 30 0.69 -0.78 4.50
C ILE A 30 2.02 -0.11 4.81
N ASP A 31 2.28 0.16 6.08
CA ASP A 31 3.54 0.75 6.53
C ASP A 31 4.73 -0.19 6.29
N ASP A 32 5.91 0.38 6.02
CA ASP A 32 7.12 -0.41 5.76
C ASP A 32 7.57 -1.25 6.96
N GLN A 33 7.20 -0.87 8.18
CA GLN A 33 7.44 -1.68 9.37
C GLN A 33 6.62 -2.96 9.38
N ILE A 34 5.39 -2.93 8.88
CA ILE A 34 4.55 -4.12 8.80
C ILE A 34 5.08 -5.07 7.72
N ILE A 35 5.56 -4.52 6.60
CA ILE A 35 6.11 -5.30 5.49
C ILE A 35 7.29 -6.17 5.93
N ASP A 36 8.14 -5.65 6.82
CA ASP A 36 9.30 -6.38 7.36
C ASP A 36 8.95 -7.30 8.55
N SER A 37 7.69 -7.29 9.00
CA SER A 37 7.28 -7.97 10.24
C SER A 37 6.62 -9.32 9.98
N SER A 38 6.57 -10.15 11.03
CA SER A 38 5.80 -11.40 11.03
C SER A 38 4.27 -11.19 10.98
N LEU A 39 3.78 -9.95 11.07
CA LEU A 39 2.35 -9.63 10.99
C LEU A 39 1.84 -9.53 9.55
N LEU A 40 2.73 -9.38 8.57
CA LEU A 40 2.34 -9.20 7.17
C LEU A 40 1.42 -10.31 6.66
N PRO A 41 1.71 -11.63 6.88
CA PRO A 41 0.82 -12.68 6.40
C PRO A 41 -0.60 -12.59 6.98
N SER A 42 -0.73 -12.28 8.27
CA SER A 42 -2.03 -12.11 8.92
C SER A 42 -2.81 -10.94 8.32
N LEU A 43 -2.13 -9.80 8.08
CA LEU A 43 -2.77 -8.64 7.44
C LEU A 43 -3.21 -8.96 6.02
N ILE A 44 -2.39 -9.68 5.24
CA ILE A 44 -2.74 -10.09 3.87
C ILE A 44 -3.95 -11.02 3.88
N HIS A 45 -4.03 -11.94 4.83
CA HIS A 45 -5.19 -12.79 5.04
C HIS A 45 -6.46 -11.97 5.32
N ASP A 46 -6.41 -11.01 6.25
CA ASP A 46 -7.53 -10.14 6.56
C ASP A 46 -7.98 -9.31 5.34
N ILE A 47 -7.03 -8.79 4.56
CA ILE A 47 -7.33 -8.07 3.32
C ILE A 47 -8.00 -9.01 2.29
N ALA A 48 -7.56 -10.25 2.19
CA ALA A 48 -8.18 -11.25 1.33
C ALA A 48 -9.62 -11.56 1.76
N LEU A 49 -9.91 -11.59 3.07
CA LEU A 49 -11.27 -11.76 3.59
C LEU A 49 -12.16 -10.54 3.29
N ILE A 50 -11.63 -9.31 3.42
CA ILE A 50 -12.32 -8.08 3.04
C ILE A 50 -12.71 -8.12 1.55
N HIS A 51 -11.78 -8.55 0.68
CA HIS A 51 -12.07 -8.70 -0.74
C HIS A 51 -13.16 -9.76 -1.00
N GLN A 52 -13.09 -10.91 -0.33
CA GLN A 52 -14.11 -11.97 -0.43
C GLN A 52 -15.49 -11.53 0.04
N ALA A 53 -15.56 -10.63 1.04
CA ALA A 53 -16.81 -10.05 1.53
C ALA A 53 -17.50 -9.14 0.50
N GLY A 54 -16.84 -8.83 -0.62
CA GLY A 54 -17.39 -8.10 -1.75
C GLY A 54 -16.87 -6.68 -1.92
N LEU A 55 -15.81 -6.29 -1.19
CA LEU A 55 -15.15 -4.99 -1.37
C LEU A 55 -14.12 -5.06 -2.50
N LYS A 56 -13.97 -3.95 -3.21
CA LYS A 56 -12.82 -3.70 -4.08
C LYS A 56 -11.69 -3.20 -3.19
N VAL A 57 -10.49 -3.75 -3.35
CA VAL A 57 -9.34 -3.37 -2.53
C VAL A 57 -8.21 -2.83 -3.40
N ILE A 58 -7.65 -1.70 -2.99
CA ILE A 58 -6.37 -1.19 -3.47
C ILE A 58 -5.40 -1.21 -2.30
N VAL A 59 -4.23 -1.82 -2.51
CA VAL A 59 -3.15 -1.85 -1.53
C VAL A 59 -2.03 -0.91 -1.98
N ALA A 60 -1.61 -0.02 -1.08
CA ALA A 60 -0.51 0.92 -1.29
C ALA A 60 0.61 0.61 -0.28
N PRO A 61 1.62 -0.18 -0.65
CA PRO A 61 2.69 -0.51 0.27
C PRO A 61 3.72 0.63 0.39
N GLY A 62 4.17 0.88 1.61
CA GLY A 62 5.28 1.77 1.90
C GLY A 62 6.60 1.14 1.47
N ALA A 63 7.41 1.89 0.73
CA ALA A 63 8.71 1.42 0.24
C ALA A 63 9.90 2.18 0.85
N ARG A 64 9.68 2.99 1.89
CA ARG A 64 10.67 3.95 2.37
C ARG A 64 11.95 3.25 2.85
N LYS A 65 11.86 2.23 3.70
CA LYS A 65 13.02 1.41 4.10
C LYS A 65 13.74 0.74 2.94
N GLN A 66 13.03 0.07 2.04
CA GLN A 66 13.65 -0.61 0.89
C GLN A 66 14.38 0.39 -0.03
N ILE A 67 13.79 1.57 -0.24
CA ILE A 67 14.45 2.64 -1.00
C ILE A 67 15.69 3.17 -0.28
N ASN A 68 15.63 3.37 1.04
CA ASN A 68 16.83 3.80 1.79
C ASN A 68 17.95 2.77 1.62
N LYS A 69 17.63 1.50 1.86
CA LYS A 69 18.57 0.38 1.74
C LYS A 69 19.24 0.33 0.37
N ILE A 70 18.47 0.37 -0.72
CA ILE A 70 19.05 0.26 -2.06
C ILE A 70 19.95 1.46 -2.40
N LEU A 71 19.64 2.65 -1.89
CA LEU A 71 20.45 3.85 -2.11
C LEU A 71 21.73 3.81 -1.27
N ASP A 72 21.62 3.36 -0.01
CA ASP A 72 22.75 3.18 0.90
C ASP A 72 23.73 2.11 0.37
N ASP A 73 23.20 0.97 -0.08
CA ASP A 73 23.98 -0.12 -0.69
C ASP A 73 24.68 0.35 -1.99
N ALA A 74 24.02 1.22 -2.77
CA ALA A 74 24.58 1.84 -3.96
C ALA A 74 25.51 3.03 -3.66
N LYS A 75 25.72 3.39 -2.38
CA LYS A 75 26.51 4.55 -1.92
C LYS A 75 26.06 5.87 -2.55
N ILE A 76 24.76 6.01 -2.81
CA ILE A 76 24.17 7.25 -3.31
C ILE A 76 23.82 8.11 -2.10
N GLU A 77 24.32 9.35 -2.08
CA GLU A 77 23.95 10.30 -1.04
C GLU A 77 22.49 10.74 -1.18
N TRP A 78 21.75 10.65 -0.08
CA TRP A 78 20.39 11.16 0.02
C TRP A 78 20.13 11.67 1.44
N LYS A 79 19.13 12.54 1.59
CA LYS A 79 18.73 13.09 2.89
C LYS A 79 17.22 13.24 2.97
N ILE A 80 16.70 13.49 4.16
CA ILE A 80 15.30 13.89 4.34
C ILE A 80 15.26 15.37 4.67
N GLN A 81 14.48 16.12 3.88
CA GLN A 81 14.30 17.54 4.06
C GLN A 81 12.80 17.87 3.98
N ASN A 82 12.25 18.47 5.05
CA ASN A 82 10.82 18.77 5.19
C ASN A 82 9.92 17.53 4.94
N GLY A 83 10.30 16.41 5.53
CA GLY A 83 9.55 15.14 5.42
C GLY A 83 9.62 14.46 4.06
N SER A 84 10.35 15.01 3.08
CA SER A 84 10.55 14.41 1.75
C SER A 84 11.98 13.93 1.58
N ARG A 85 12.18 12.76 0.97
CA ARG A 85 13.51 12.29 0.57
C ARG A 85 14.03 13.16 -0.55
N VAL A 86 15.25 13.66 -0.44
CA VAL A 86 16.03 14.34 -1.47
C VAL A 86 17.16 13.42 -1.90
N ALA A 87 17.17 13.06 -3.18
CA ALA A 87 18.15 12.16 -3.81
C ALA A 87 18.39 12.65 -5.25
N PRO A 88 19.58 12.42 -5.83
CA PRO A 88 19.89 12.88 -7.19
C PRO A 88 18.99 12.18 -8.23
N GLU A 89 18.74 12.82 -9.36
CA GLU A 89 17.91 12.26 -10.44
C GLU A 89 18.42 10.88 -10.92
N SER A 90 19.73 10.67 -10.91
CA SER A 90 20.38 9.39 -11.23
C SER A 90 19.94 8.23 -10.32
N ALA A 91 19.42 8.53 -9.12
CA ALA A 91 18.90 7.55 -8.17
C ALA A 91 17.49 7.04 -8.54
N MET A 92 16.75 7.75 -9.38
CA MET A 92 15.35 7.47 -9.69
C MET A 92 15.09 6.03 -10.21
N PRO A 93 15.95 5.43 -11.07
CA PRO A 93 15.78 4.05 -11.48
C PRO A 93 15.82 3.08 -10.29
N LEU A 94 16.76 3.25 -9.36
CA LEU A 94 16.88 2.41 -8.16
C LEU A 94 15.69 2.60 -7.21
N ILE A 95 15.22 3.83 -7.05
CA ILE A 95 14.01 4.12 -6.26
C ILE A 95 12.80 3.36 -6.83
N LYS A 96 12.64 3.34 -8.15
CA LYS A 96 11.55 2.60 -8.81
C LYS A 96 11.70 1.10 -8.64
N THR A 97 12.91 0.57 -8.78
CA THR A 97 13.20 -0.85 -8.54
C THR A 97 12.83 -1.25 -7.11
N ALA A 98 13.28 -0.50 -6.11
CA ALA A 98 12.94 -0.76 -4.71
C ALA A 98 11.42 -0.73 -4.44
N ALA A 99 10.69 0.21 -5.04
CA ALA A 99 9.23 0.26 -4.90
C ALA A 99 8.55 -0.95 -5.56
N LEU A 100 9.04 -1.38 -6.73
CA LEU A 100 8.53 -2.55 -7.43
C LEU A 100 8.82 -3.85 -6.64
N ASP A 101 10.00 -3.97 -6.04
CA ASP A 101 10.37 -5.11 -5.21
C ASP A 101 9.42 -5.26 -4.02
N VAL A 102 9.09 -4.15 -3.35
CA VAL A 102 8.10 -4.16 -2.26
C VAL A 102 6.72 -4.59 -2.77
N ALA A 103 6.28 -4.06 -3.91
CA ALA A 103 4.99 -4.47 -4.49
C ALA A 103 4.97 -5.97 -4.83
N ASN A 104 6.06 -6.51 -5.38
CA ASN A 104 6.21 -7.94 -5.67
C ASN A 104 6.17 -8.80 -4.39
N THR A 105 6.79 -8.34 -3.30
CA THR A 105 6.69 -9.00 -2.00
C THR A 105 5.24 -9.14 -1.54
N ILE A 106 4.43 -8.08 -1.67
CA ILE A 106 3.00 -8.11 -1.35
C ILE A 106 2.24 -9.07 -2.28
N MET A 107 2.51 -9.06 -3.58
CA MET A 107 1.90 -9.99 -4.54
C MET A 107 2.16 -11.44 -4.18
N ASN A 108 3.39 -11.77 -3.81
CA ASN A 108 3.76 -13.14 -3.44
C ASN A 108 2.97 -13.62 -2.21
N HIS A 109 2.70 -12.74 -1.25
CA HIS A 109 1.85 -13.07 -0.11
C HIS A 109 0.39 -13.32 -0.54
N PHE A 110 -0.17 -12.48 -1.41
CA PHE A 110 -1.52 -12.71 -1.94
C PHE A 110 -1.61 -14.01 -2.76
N ALA A 111 -0.57 -14.34 -3.53
CA ALA A 111 -0.50 -15.59 -4.27
C ALA A 111 -0.50 -16.81 -3.31
N GLY A 112 0.19 -16.70 -2.18
CA GLY A 112 0.17 -17.71 -1.11
C GLY A 112 -1.23 -17.96 -0.52
N GLU A 113 -2.09 -16.94 -0.50
CA GLU A 113 -3.50 -17.02 -0.09
C GLU A 113 -4.44 -17.48 -1.23
N ASN A 114 -3.90 -17.99 -2.35
CA ASN A 114 -4.64 -18.34 -3.57
C ASN A 114 -5.49 -17.17 -4.13
N ARG A 115 -5.02 -15.93 -3.98
CA ARG A 115 -5.68 -14.74 -4.52
C ARG A 115 -4.88 -14.17 -5.69
N THR A 116 -5.57 -13.88 -6.79
CA THR A 116 -5.00 -13.11 -7.89
C THR A 116 -5.01 -11.64 -7.52
N ALA A 117 -3.82 -11.06 -7.37
CA ALA A 117 -3.63 -9.62 -7.28
C ALA A 117 -3.00 -9.10 -8.59
N VAL A 118 -3.13 -7.80 -8.84
CA VAL A 118 -2.52 -7.13 -10.01
C VAL A 118 -1.72 -5.94 -9.49
N ILE A 119 -0.47 -5.78 -9.94
CA ILE A 119 0.31 -4.56 -9.74
C ILE A 119 0.17 -3.67 -10.98
N GLY A 120 0.06 -2.37 -10.78
CA GLY A 120 0.18 -1.38 -11.84
C GLY A 120 0.65 -0.04 -11.31
N ASN A 121 1.28 0.74 -12.19
CA ASN A 121 1.68 2.12 -11.92
C ASN A 121 0.54 3.07 -12.30
N TRP A 122 -0.51 3.13 -11.45
CA TRP A 122 -1.70 3.96 -11.72
C TRP A 122 -1.58 5.41 -11.23
N VAL A 123 -0.50 5.76 -10.53
CA VAL A 123 -0.23 7.12 -10.05
C VAL A 123 0.82 7.78 -10.94
N LYS A 124 0.46 8.92 -11.55
CA LYS A 124 1.38 9.81 -12.25
C LYS A 124 1.91 10.82 -11.26
N ALA A 125 3.20 10.74 -10.90
CA ALA A 125 3.81 11.72 -10.03
C ALA A 125 4.64 12.73 -10.85
N ARG A 126 4.50 14.04 -10.55
CA ARG A 126 5.34 15.09 -11.16
C ARG A 126 6.46 15.48 -10.21
N GLY A 127 7.65 15.80 -10.73
CA GLY A 127 8.75 16.35 -9.92
C GLY A 127 8.29 17.55 -9.07
N LYS A 128 8.71 17.61 -7.80
CA LYS A 128 8.31 18.60 -6.81
C LYS A 128 8.91 19.97 -7.14
N GLY A 129 10.01 20.01 -7.90
CA GLY A 129 10.71 21.23 -8.30
C GLY A 129 11.37 21.92 -7.11
N VAL A 130 11.74 23.19 -7.24
CA VAL A 130 12.29 23.96 -6.10
C VAL A 130 11.15 24.38 -5.18
N VAL A 131 11.23 24.03 -3.89
CA VAL A 131 10.28 24.48 -2.85
C VAL A 131 11.10 25.09 -1.71
N ASP A 132 10.74 26.30 -1.26
CA ASP A 132 11.41 27.02 -0.16
C ASP A 132 12.94 27.17 -0.32
N GLY A 133 13.41 27.41 -1.55
CA GLY A 133 14.84 27.59 -1.85
C GLY A 133 15.66 26.29 -1.90
N ILE A 134 15.01 25.14 -1.76
CA ILE A 134 15.62 23.82 -1.86
C ILE A 134 15.24 23.21 -3.21
N ASP A 135 16.23 22.87 -4.02
CA ASP A 135 16.00 22.10 -5.25
C ASP A 135 15.77 20.63 -4.89
N TYR A 136 14.55 20.16 -5.11
CA TYR A 136 14.16 18.78 -4.87
C TYR A 136 14.43 17.89 -6.09
N GLU A 137 15.04 18.42 -7.17
CA GLU A 137 15.15 17.75 -8.46
C GLU A 137 13.81 17.05 -8.84
N ARG A 138 13.80 16.04 -9.70
CA ARG A 138 12.56 15.43 -10.22
C ARG A 138 11.89 14.49 -9.19
N LEU A 139 11.58 14.96 -7.98
CA LEU A 139 10.88 14.19 -6.95
C LEU A 139 9.38 14.14 -7.15
N ALA A 140 8.84 12.97 -7.47
CA ALA A 140 7.43 12.66 -7.53
C ALA A 140 6.57 13.26 -6.36
N LYS A 141 5.84 14.35 -6.60
CA LYS A 141 4.68 14.81 -5.82
C LYS A 141 3.43 14.13 -6.38
N SER A 142 2.79 13.29 -5.56
CA SER A 142 1.45 12.78 -5.87
C SER A 142 0.46 13.95 -5.75
N THR A 143 -0.24 14.26 -6.83
CA THR A 143 -1.31 15.27 -6.81
C THR A 143 -2.62 14.48 -6.80
N SER A 144 -3.36 14.60 -5.70
CA SER A 144 -4.72 14.10 -5.54
C SER A 144 -5.68 14.81 -6.50
#